data_AF-A0A7X8XFS4-F1
#
_entry.id   AF-A0A7X8XFS4-F1
#
_cell.length_a   1.000
_cell.length_b   1.000
_cell.length_c   1.000
_cell.angle_alpha   90.00
_cell.angle_beta   90.00
_cell.angle_gamma   90.00
#
_symmetry.space_group_name_H-M   'P 1'
#
loop_
_entity.id
_entity.type
_entity.pdbx_description
1 polymer ?
#
loop_
_entity_poly.entity_id
_entity_poly.type
_entity_poly.pdbx_seq_one_letter_code
_entity_poly.pdbx_strand_id
1 'polypeptide(L)'
;MKKAFTLIELLVVIAIIAILAAMLLPALQKAREKARSISCLSNERQISQGILMYTLDNENFPNGGSGTNRPYWTNYVAPYLGLSQSGYVSHAIGASAVFAAGEKAPIYRCPSDADPAWTTIPFVAGDLGLSYSMNQWVSKYKSSEYGVPDSIPQRPSSTYMLMDSRSANTIYYKWRYVAYRHGMPPELLENVSGDGHTYTGNPNRNVGVNIAYLDGHCAAMNRIISTNWVPARPADKNSPFYAWVGD
;
A
#
# COMPACT_ATOMS: atom_id res chain seq x y z
N MET A 1 -24.09 30.55 -53.90
CA MET A 1 -24.88 29.36 -53.48
C MET A 1 -24.19 28.70 -52.30
N LYS A 2 -24.84 28.62 -51.14
CA LYS A 2 -24.31 27.83 -50.00
C LYS A 2 -24.65 26.36 -50.25
N LYS A 3 -23.63 25.47 -50.25
CA LYS A 3 -23.86 24.02 -50.28
C LYS A 3 -24.53 23.62 -48.96
N ALA A 4 -25.72 23.02 -49.04
CA ALA A 4 -26.37 22.41 -47.88
C ALA A 4 -25.66 21.11 -47.56
N PHE A 5 -25.28 20.93 -46.30
CA PHE A 5 -24.64 19.70 -45.82
C PHE A 5 -25.66 18.56 -45.88
N THR A 6 -25.30 17.44 -46.49
CA THR A 6 -26.21 16.29 -46.60
C THR A 6 -26.16 15.45 -45.32
N LEU A 7 -27.29 14.81 -44.97
CA LEU A 7 -27.35 13.87 -43.84
C LEU A 7 -26.32 12.73 -44.00
N ILE A 8 -26.05 12.30 -45.23
CA ILE A 8 -25.09 11.23 -45.53
C ILE A 8 -23.67 11.67 -45.21
N GLU A 9 -23.27 12.90 -45.57
CA GLU A 9 -21.94 13.42 -45.22
C GLU A 9 -21.73 13.48 -43.70
N LEU A 10 -22.76 13.89 -42.95
CA LEU A 10 -22.69 13.90 -41.48
C LEU A 10 -22.57 12.49 -40.91
N LEU A 11 -23.35 11.54 -41.44
CA LEU A 11 -23.36 10.13 -41.01
C LEU A 11 -22.00 9.44 -41.24
N VAL A 12 -21.36 9.69 -42.37
CA VAL A 12 -20.04 9.11 -42.66
C VAL A 12 -18.97 9.67 -41.72
N VAL A 13 -19.01 10.97 -41.42
CA VAL A 13 -18.04 11.59 -40.51
C VAL A 13 -18.17 11.03 -39.10
N ILE A 14 -19.39 10.92 -38.56
CA ILE A 14 -19.57 10.34 -37.22
C ILE A 14 -19.18 8.86 -37.19
N ALA A 15 -19.41 8.11 -38.27
CA ALA A 15 -19.00 6.72 -38.37
C ALA A 15 -17.48 6.57 -38.32
N ILE A 16 -16.73 7.43 -39.03
CA ILE A 16 -15.27 7.43 -38.99
C ILE A 16 -14.76 7.81 -37.60
N ILE A 17 -15.32 8.86 -36.97
CA ILE A 17 -14.96 9.27 -35.60
C ILE A 17 -15.21 8.13 -34.62
N ALA A 18 -16.33 7.42 -34.74
CA ALA A 18 -16.66 6.29 -33.87
C ALA A 18 -15.65 5.14 -34.00
N ILE A 19 -15.22 4.80 -35.22
CA ILE A 19 -14.20 3.76 -35.46
C ILE A 19 -12.85 4.17 -34.86
N LEU A 20 -12.42 5.41 -35.09
CA LEU A 20 -11.16 5.92 -34.53
C LEU A 20 -11.19 5.94 -33.00
N ALA A 21 -12.30 6.41 -32.41
CA ALA A 21 -12.48 6.43 -30.96
C ALA A 21 -12.47 5.00 -30.36
N ALA A 22 -13.12 4.04 -31.01
CA ALA A 22 -13.17 2.65 -30.57
C ALA A 22 -11.77 2.00 -30.48
N MET A 23 -10.84 2.38 -31.36
CA MET A 23 -9.45 1.90 -31.31
C MET A 23 -8.60 2.62 -30.25
N LEU A 24 -8.91 3.89 -29.95
CA LEU A 24 -8.16 4.72 -29.00
C LEU A 24 -8.55 4.48 -27.54
N LEU A 25 -9.83 4.18 -27.26
CA LEU A 25 -10.33 4.01 -25.89
C LEU A 25 -9.58 2.92 -25.09
N PRO A 26 -9.34 1.70 -25.63
CA PRO A 26 -8.61 0.67 -24.89
C PRO A 26 -7.16 1.07 -24.58
N ALA A 27 -6.50 1.77 -25.50
CA ALA A 27 -5.13 2.25 -25.30
C ALA A 27 -5.07 3.33 -24.22
N LEU A 28 -6.01 4.28 -24.23
CA LEU A 28 -6.10 5.35 -23.23
C LEU A 28 -6.40 4.81 -21.83
N GLN A 29 -7.26 3.80 -21.71
CA GLN A 29 -7.54 3.13 -20.44
C GLN A 29 -6.27 2.50 -19.85
N LYS A 30 -5.50 1.76 -20.66
CA LYS A 30 -4.22 1.17 -20.24
C LYS A 30 -3.19 2.24 -19.84
N ALA A 31 -3.09 3.33 -20.59
CA ALA A 31 -2.19 4.43 -20.27
C ALA A 31 -2.54 5.11 -18.94
N ARG A 32 -3.83 5.37 -18.71
CA ARG A 32 -4.33 5.95 -17.45
C ARG A 32 -4.03 5.05 -16.25
N GLU A 33 -4.23 3.75 -16.39
CA GLU A 33 -3.96 2.81 -15.29
C GLU A 33 -2.46 2.75 -14.97
N LYS A 34 -1.59 2.73 -15.98
CA LYS A 34 -0.14 2.84 -15.77
C LYS A 34 0.27 4.13 -15.06
N ALA A 35 -0.36 5.26 -15.39
CA ALA A 35 -0.08 6.52 -14.71
C ALA A 35 -0.49 6.49 -13.23
N ARG A 36 -1.64 5.88 -12.92
CA ARG A 36 -2.09 5.70 -11.53
C ARG A 36 -1.18 4.74 -10.76
N SER A 37 -0.73 3.64 -11.36
CA SER A 37 0.18 2.71 -10.71
C SER A 37 1.53 3.33 -10.38
N ILE A 38 2.09 4.14 -11.30
CA ILE A 38 3.30 4.94 -11.06
C ILE A 38 3.06 5.93 -9.89
N SER A 39 1.88 6.53 -9.83
CA SER A 39 1.53 7.44 -8.72
C SER A 39 1.46 6.69 -7.39
N CYS A 40 0.88 5.48 -7.36
CA CYS A 40 0.85 4.66 -6.14
C CYS A 40 2.27 4.26 -5.69
N LEU A 41 3.15 3.88 -6.61
CA LEU A 41 4.55 3.57 -6.31
C LEU A 41 5.30 4.81 -5.80
N SER A 42 5.02 5.98 -6.36
CA SER A 42 5.60 7.26 -5.90
C SER A 42 5.12 7.61 -4.49
N ASN A 43 3.86 7.35 -4.16
CA ASN A 43 3.34 7.52 -2.80
C ASN A 43 4.03 6.56 -1.83
N GLU A 44 4.14 5.27 -2.14
CA GLU A 44 4.86 4.31 -1.31
C GLU A 44 6.30 4.72 -1.08
N ARG A 45 6.99 5.21 -2.12
CA ARG A 45 8.36 5.68 -2.00
C ARG A 45 8.47 6.87 -1.05
N GLN A 46 7.60 7.86 -1.19
CA GLN A 46 7.58 9.00 -0.27
C GLN A 46 7.28 8.59 1.16
N ILE A 47 6.28 7.72 1.37
CA ILE A 47 5.96 7.16 2.68
C ILE A 47 7.16 6.42 3.27
N SER A 48 7.83 5.61 2.47
CA SER A 48 8.99 4.82 2.87
C SER A 48 10.15 5.69 3.31
N GLN A 49 10.42 6.77 2.56
CA GLN A 49 11.40 7.78 2.98
C GLN A 49 10.96 8.45 4.29
N GLY A 50 9.67 8.76 4.45
CA GLY A 50 9.10 9.26 5.71
C GLY A 50 9.33 8.32 6.89
N ILE A 51 9.12 7.02 6.71
CA ILE A 51 9.39 5.99 7.72
C ILE A 51 10.88 5.98 8.08
N LEU A 52 11.77 6.00 7.09
CA LEU A 52 13.21 6.00 7.33
C LEU A 52 13.67 7.26 8.07
N MET A 53 13.14 8.44 7.72
CA MET A 53 13.43 9.67 8.46
C MET A 53 12.94 9.59 9.91
N TYR A 54 11.73 9.08 10.15
CA TYR A 54 11.25 8.81 11.50
C TYR A 54 12.18 7.87 12.26
N THR A 55 12.59 6.76 11.64
CA THR A 55 13.46 5.76 12.27
C THR A 55 14.83 6.35 12.62
N LEU A 56 15.39 7.22 11.78
CA LEU A 56 16.64 7.91 12.07
C LEU A 56 16.55 8.82 13.30
N ASP A 57 15.41 9.49 13.50
CA ASP A 57 15.21 10.39 14.64
C ASP A 57 14.84 9.65 15.95
N ASN A 58 14.26 8.45 15.85
CA ASN A 58 13.67 7.74 17.00
C ASN A 58 14.33 6.38 17.30
N GLU A 59 15.35 5.98 16.52
CA GLU A 59 16.09 4.69 16.58
C GLU A 59 15.22 3.43 16.45
N ASN A 60 13.93 3.60 16.19
CA ASN A 60 12.93 2.56 16.13
C ASN A 60 11.98 2.83 14.97
N PHE A 61 11.53 1.76 14.33
CA PHE A 61 10.46 1.86 13.34
C PHE A 61 9.14 2.33 13.97
N PRO A 62 8.28 3.03 13.22
CA PRO A 62 7.01 3.51 13.75
C PRO A 62 6.09 2.34 14.11
N ASN A 63 5.29 2.51 15.15
CA ASN A 63 4.34 1.50 15.61
C ASN A 63 3.23 1.30 14.57
N GLY A 64 2.89 0.05 14.24
CA GLY A 64 1.82 -0.27 13.29
C GLY A 64 0.42 0.12 13.76
N GLY A 65 0.26 0.41 15.06
CA GLY A 65 -1.02 0.71 15.70
C GLY A 65 -1.79 -0.57 16.04
N SER A 66 -2.31 -0.68 17.27
CA SER A 66 -3.30 -1.72 17.59
C SER A 66 -4.35 -1.18 18.55
N GLY A 67 -5.60 -1.13 18.10
CA GLY A 67 -6.74 -0.65 18.88
C GLY A 67 -7.00 0.85 18.75
N THR A 68 -8.12 1.31 19.30
CA THR A 68 -8.63 2.69 19.20
C THR A 68 -7.84 3.72 20.00
N ASN A 69 -6.95 3.28 20.89
CA ASN A 69 -6.24 4.13 21.83
C ASN A 69 -4.74 4.16 21.52
N ARG A 70 -4.32 4.02 20.24
CA ARG A 70 -2.91 4.02 19.79
C ARG A 70 -2.75 4.73 18.45
N PRO A 71 -1.69 5.52 18.23
CA PRO A 71 -1.45 6.15 16.93
C PRO A 71 -0.98 5.06 15.97
N TYR A 72 -1.41 5.18 14.72
CA TYR A 72 -0.95 4.33 13.64
C TYR A 72 0.38 4.85 13.09
N TRP A 73 1.11 4.01 12.37
CA TRP A 73 2.41 4.37 11.77
C TRP A 73 2.30 5.64 10.92
N THR A 74 1.15 5.83 10.28
CA THR A 74 0.77 7.02 9.52
C THR A 74 0.87 8.30 10.36
N ASN A 75 0.46 8.28 11.63
CA ASN A 75 0.53 9.47 12.50
C ASN A 75 1.96 9.86 12.85
N TYR A 76 2.83 8.87 13.07
CA TYR A 76 4.26 9.10 13.34
C TYR A 76 5.00 9.63 12.12
N VAL A 77 4.62 9.17 10.93
CA VAL A 77 5.29 9.50 9.67
C VAL A 77 4.74 10.79 9.04
N ALA A 78 3.50 11.18 9.38
CA ALA A 78 2.84 12.35 8.81
C ALA A 78 3.66 13.66 8.88
N PRO A 79 4.35 14.02 9.98
CA PRO A 79 5.21 15.21 10.02
C PRO A 79 6.33 15.18 8.97
N TYR A 80 6.92 14.00 8.74
CA TYR A 80 7.96 13.76 7.75
C TYR A 80 7.46 13.82 6.30
N LEU A 81 6.14 13.75 6.11
CA LEU A 81 5.46 13.91 4.82
C LEU A 81 4.88 15.32 4.64
N GLY A 82 5.11 16.24 5.59
CA GLY A 82 4.55 17.60 5.57
C GLY A 82 3.03 17.63 5.80
N LEU A 83 2.46 16.60 6.42
CA LEU A 83 1.04 16.53 6.74
C LEU A 83 0.76 17.14 8.11
N SER A 84 -0.26 17.99 8.19
CA SER A 84 -0.81 18.49 9.45
C SER A 84 -1.73 17.46 10.09
N GLN A 85 -1.70 17.38 11.42
CA GLN A 85 -2.60 16.55 12.23
C GLN A 85 -3.24 17.45 13.28
N SER A 86 -4.57 17.52 13.31
CA SER A 86 -5.31 18.45 14.20
C SER A 86 -6.00 17.79 15.39
N GLY A 87 -6.09 16.45 15.42
CA GLY A 87 -6.68 15.68 16.52
C GLY A 87 -5.64 15.16 17.50
N TYR A 88 -6.11 14.61 18.64
CA TYR A 88 -5.26 13.91 19.61
C TYR A 88 -5.95 12.65 20.15
N VAL A 89 -5.17 11.61 20.41
CA VAL A 89 -5.57 10.44 21.21
C VAL A 89 -4.69 10.34 22.46
N SER A 90 -5.29 9.94 23.58
CA SER A 90 -4.58 9.77 24.86
C SER A 90 -4.02 8.35 24.97
N HIS A 91 -2.71 8.22 25.25
CA HIS A 91 -2.01 6.93 25.38
C HIS A 91 -1.40 6.76 26.77
N ALA A 92 -1.13 5.51 27.14
CA ALA A 92 -0.35 5.15 28.34
C ALA A 92 1.05 5.78 28.39
N ILE A 93 1.53 6.29 27.24
CA ILE A 93 2.83 6.94 27.02
C ILE A 93 2.70 8.43 26.63
N GLY A 94 1.51 9.03 26.77
CA GLY A 94 1.24 10.45 26.47
C GLY A 94 0.23 10.68 25.34
N ALA A 95 -0.23 11.91 25.14
CA ALA A 95 -1.11 12.22 24.01
C ALA A 95 -0.31 12.33 22.71
N SER A 96 -0.83 11.79 21.59
CA SER A 96 -0.20 11.92 20.27
C SER A 96 -1.18 12.51 19.26
N ALA A 97 -0.66 13.34 18.34
CA ALA A 97 -1.44 13.95 17.29
C ALA A 97 -1.99 12.89 16.31
N VAL A 98 -3.19 13.12 15.78
CA VAL A 98 -3.85 12.27 14.77
C VAL A 98 -4.64 13.08 13.76
N PHE A 99 -5.07 12.44 12.69
CA PHE A 99 -5.97 13.03 11.71
C PHE A 99 -7.38 13.24 12.31
N ALA A 100 -7.88 14.47 12.30
CA ALA A 100 -9.25 14.78 12.67
C ALA A 100 -10.23 14.48 11.51
N ALA A 101 -11.51 14.33 11.82
CA ALA A 101 -12.54 14.22 10.78
C ALA A 101 -12.52 15.46 9.87
N GLY A 102 -12.57 15.24 8.55
CA GLY A 102 -12.42 16.30 7.54
C GLY A 102 -11.00 16.46 7.00
N GLU A 103 -9.98 15.97 7.73
CA GLU A 103 -8.59 16.03 7.26
C GLU A 103 -8.34 14.99 6.16
N LYS A 104 -7.66 15.41 5.10
CA LYS A 104 -7.38 14.56 3.93
C LYS A 104 -5.87 14.39 3.80
N ALA A 105 -5.40 13.15 3.71
CA ALA A 105 -4.01 12.83 3.40
C ALA A 105 -3.92 12.04 2.08
N PRO A 106 -3.84 12.71 0.91
CA PRO A 106 -3.82 12.05 -0.39
C PRO A 106 -2.65 11.08 -0.58
N ILE A 107 -1.53 11.30 0.11
CA ILE A 107 -0.35 10.45 0.01
C ILE A 107 -0.59 9.03 0.54
N TYR A 108 -1.50 8.83 1.49
CA TYR A 108 -1.88 7.51 2.00
C TYR A 108 -2.88 6.77 1.12
N ARG A 109 -3.33 7.42 0.05
CA ARG A 109 -4.35 6.90 -0.86
C ARG A 109 -3.73 6.56 -2.22
N CYS A 110 -3.90 5.33 -2.67
CA CYS A 110 -3.53 4.91 -4.02
C CYS A 110 -4.64 5.33 -5.01
N PRO A 111 -4.33 6.08 -6.08
CA PRO A 111 -5.34 6.47 -7.07
C PRO A 111 -6.00 5.32 -7.84
N SER A 112 -5.37 4.14 -7.88
CA SER A 112 -5.95 2.93 -8.50
C SER A 112 -6.83 2.13 -7.53
N ASP A 113 -6.78 2.42 -6.23
CA ASP A 113 -7.57 1.69 -5.26
C ASP A 113 -9.02 2.18 -5.30
N ALA A 114 -9.98 1.31 -5.61
CA ALA A 114 -11.39 1.66 -5.64
C ALA A 114 -12.06 1.63 -4.25
N ASP A 115 -11.41 1.02 -3.25
CA ASP A 115 -12.02 0.66 -1.98
C ASP A 115 -10.99 0.77 -0.83
N PRO A 116 -10.63 2.00 -0.44
CA PRO A 116 -9.64 2.27 0.60
C PRO A 116 -10.12 1.81 1.97
N ALA A 117 -9.17 1.38 2.80
CA ALA A 117 -9.45 1.02 4.18
C ALA A 117 -9.68 2.26 5.05
N TRP A 118 -10.39 2.09 6.18
CA TRP A 118 -10.44 3.08 7.26
C TRP A 118 -11.00 4.47 6.88
N THR A 119 -11.83 4.56 5.84
CA THR A 119 -12.52 5.82 5.47
C THR A 119 -13.49 6.32 6.54
N THR A 120 -13.99 5.43 7.40
CA THR A 120 -14.84 5.77 8.55
C THR A 120 -14.05 6.08 9.82
N ILE A 121 -12.73 5.92 9.78
CA ILE A 121 -11.83 6.07 10.93
C ILE A 121 -10.72 7.07 10.56
N PRO A 122 -11.04 8.38 10.51
CA PRO A 122 -10.15 9.37 9.95
C PRO A 122 -8.82 9.46 10.69
N PHE A 123 -8.76 9.18 12.00
CA PHE A 123 -7.52 9.27 12.77
C PHE A 123 -6.38 8.37 12.29
N VAL A 124 -6.67 7.35 11.46
CA VAL A 124 -5.65 6.50 10.82
C VAL A 124 -4.93 7.26 9.71
N ALA A 125 -5.63 7.78 8.70
CA ALA A 125 -4.99 8.32 7.50
C ALA A 125 -5.79 9.48 6.85
N GLY A 126 -6.67 10.12 7.62
CA GLY A 126 -7.67 11.07 7.15
C GLY A 126 -8.86 10.41 6.46
N ASP A 127 -9.78 11.24 5.99
CA ASP A 127 -11.06 10.87 5.38
C ASP A 127 -10.91 10.09 4.06
N LEU A 128 -9.76 10.20 3.40
CA LEU A 128 -9.49 9.46 2.16
C LEU A 128 -9.22 7.98 2.41
N GLY A 129 -8.99 7.59 3.67
CA GLY A 129 -8.62 6.25 4.05
C GLY A 129 -7.18 5.90 3.67
N LEU A 130 -6.87 4.61 3.76
CA LEU A 130 -5.53 4.07 3.62
C LEU A 130 -5.48 2.96 2.56
N SER A 131 -4.49 3.05 1.69
CA SER A 131 -4.24 2.09 0.61
C SER A 131 -2.95 1.29 0.76
N TYR A 132 -2.18 1.54 1.81
CA TYR A 132 -0.86 0.96 2.06
C TYR A 132 -0.78 0.39 3.47
N SER A 133 -0.07 -0.72 3.63
CA SER A 133 0.18 -1.35 4.93
C SER A 133 1.64 -1.42 5.26
N MET A 134 1.96 -1.17 6.51
CA MET A 134 3.29 -1.40 7.05
C MET A 134 3.46 -2.86 7.51
N ASN A 135 4.68 -3.36 7.39
CA ASN A 135 5.08 -4.65 7.94
C ASN A 135 5.01 -4.62 9.47
N GLN A 136 4.10 -5.39 10.06
CA GLN A 136 3.94 -5.35 11.51
C GLN A 136 5.12 -5.96 12.27
N TRP A 137 5.88 -6.89 11.69
CA TRP A 137 7.11 -7.41 12.29
C TRP A 137 8.20 -6.34 12.38
N VAL A 138 8.18 -5.36 11.48
CA VAL A 138 9.02 -4.16 11.52
C VAL A 138 8.46 -3.12 12.48
N SER A 139 7.15 -3.11 12.70
CA SER A 139 6.49 -2.11 13.55
C SER A 139 6.33 -2.51 15.03
N LYS A 140 6.40 -3.81 15.35
CA LYS A 140 6.08 -4.37 16.67
C LYS A 140 6.94 -5.60 16.98
N TYR A 141 7.73 -5.53 18.06
CA TYR A 141 8.46 -6.67 18.61
C TYR A 141 7.89 -7.01 19.99
N LYS A 142 7.41 -8.25 20.21
CA LYS A 142 6.70 -8.69 21.44
C LYS A 142 5.43 -7.87 21.77
N SER A 143 4.60 -8.35 22.69
CA SER A 143 3.29 -7.74 22.99
C SER A 143 3.37 -6.39 23.71
N SER A 144 4.54 -6.05 24.26
CA SER A 144 4.78 -4.89 25.14
C SER A 144 5.75 -3.84 24.58
N GLU A 145 6.57 -4.14 23.57
CA GLU A 145 7.53 -3.19 22.99
C GLU A 145 6.95 -2.60 21.68
N TYR A 146 7.12 -1.29 21.50
CA TYR A 146 6.55 -0.55 20.38
C TYR A 146 7.68 -0.01 19.50
N GLY A 147 7.57 -0.25 18.20
CA GLY A 147 8.66 0.00 17.27
C GLY A 147 9.77 -1.04 17.43
N VAL A 148 10.29 -1.53 16.31
CA VAL A 148 11.45 -2.42 16.34
C VAL A 148 12.70 -1.57 16.17
N PRO A 149 13.75 -1.77 16.99
CA PRO A 149 15.00 -1.06 16.80
C PRO A 149 15.55 -1.28 15.39
N ASP A 150 16.06 -0.21 14.80
CA ASP A 150 16.61 -0.18 13.44
C ASP A 150 17.83 -1.09 13.25
N SER A 151 18.49 -1.46 14.35
CA SER A 151 19.66 -2.34 14.42
C SER A 151 19.35 -3.83 14.29
N ILE A 152 18.09 -4.24 14.43
CA ILE A 152 17.69 -5.66 14.40
C ILE A 152 17.63 -6.25 12.98
N PRO A 153 17.10 -5.56 11.94
CA PRO A 153 17.05 -6.10 10.59
C PRO A 153 18.45 -6.32 9.99
N GLN A 154 18.82 -7.58 9.75
CA GLN A 154 20.13 -7.94 9.18
C GLN A 154 20.21 -7.78 7.65
N ARG A 155 19.06 -7.70 6.94
CA ARG A 155 19.01 -7.63 5.47
C ARG A 155 17.95 -6.65 4.94
N PRO A 156 18.15 -5.33 5.12
CA PRO A 156 17.14 -4.32 4.78
C PRO A 156 16.60 -4.42 3.34
N SER A 157 17.45 -4.72 2.37
CA SER A 157 17.10 -4.82 0.94
C SER A 157 16.24 -6.03 0.57
N SER A 158 16.04 -6.97 1.48
CA SER A 158 15.21 -8.16 1.28
C SER A 158 14.00 -8.22 2.21
N THR A 159 13.88 -7.25 3.10
CA THR A 159 12.78 -7.19 4.07
C THR A 159 11.76 -6.17 3.60
N TYR A 160 10.53 -6.62 3.43
CA TYR A 160 9.41 -5.75 3.06
C TYR A 160 9.06 -4.84 4.23
N MET A 161 8.87 -3.56 3.96
CA MET A 161 8.49 -2.54 4.91
C MET A 161 7.05 -2.06 4.68
N LEU A 162 6.68 -1.81 3.42
CA LEU A 162 5.37 -1.30 3.02
C LEU A 162 4.87 -2.07 1.79
N MET A 163 3.55 -2.18 1.64
CA MET A 163 2.94 -2.73 0.43
C MET A 163 1.52 -2.18 0.19
N ASP A 164 1.08 -2.26 -1.06
CA ASP A 164 -0.32 -2.01 -1.44
C ASP A 164 -1.28 -2.96 -0.70
N SER A 165 -2.24 -2.37 0.03
CA SER A 165 -3.07 -3.14 0.97
C SER A 165 -4.34 -2.41 1.43
N ARG A 166 -5.39 -3.17 1.78
CA ARG A 166 -6.68 -2.66 2.31
C ARG A 166 -6.76 -2.73 3.84
N SER A 167 -5.66 -2.67 4.56
CA SER A 167 -5.68 -2.46 6.00
C SER A 167 -4.48 -1.59 6.38
N ALA A 168 -4.34 -1.24 7.66
CA ALA A 168 -3.19 -0.48 8.13
C ALA A 168 -2.01 -1.38 8.51
N ASN A 169 -2.25 -2.70 8.59
CA ASN A 169 -1.51 -3.64 9.42
C ASN A 169 -1.48 -5.06 8.82
N THR A 170 -1.20 -5.22 7.53
CA THR A 170 -1.44 -6.51 6.85
C THR A 170 -0.32 -7.53 6.90
N ILE A 171 0.75 -7.29 7.64
CA ILE A 171 1.78 -8.32 7.86
C ILE A 171 1.71 -8.82 9.29
N TYR A 172 0.51 -9.23 9.72
CA TYR A 172 0.31 -10.02 10.94
C TYR A 172 0.36 -11.51 10.61
N TYR A 173 0.70 -12.33 11.61
CA TYR A 173 0.46 -13.77 11.62
C TYR A 173 -0.82 -14.16 10.84
N LYS A 174 -0.70 -15.06 9.86
CA LYS A 174 -1.77 -15.82 9.17
C LYS A 174 -2.95 -15.04 8.51
N TRP A 175 -3.07 -13.72 8.63
CA TRP A 175 -4.29 -13.00 8.20
C TRP A 175 -4.01 -11.94 7.13
N ARG A 176 -4.87 -11.93 6.11
CA ARG A 176 -4.52 -11.81 4.69
C ARG A 176 -5.21 -10.59 4.07
N TYR A 177 -4.49 -9.51 3.77
CA TYR A 177 -5.09 -8.42 2.97
C TYR A 177 -4.05 -7.69 2.11
N VAL A 178 -3.25 -8.44 1.33
CA VAL A 178 -2.53 -7.86 0.18
C VAL A 178 -3.56 -7.50 -0.88
N ALA A 179 -3.52 -6.28 -1.41
CA ALA A 179 -4.51 -5.81 -2.38
C ALA A 179 -3.85 -5.52 -3.73
N TYR A 180 -4.27 -6.25 -4.77
CA TYR A 180 -3.90 -5.97 -6.15
C TYR A 180 -4.69 -4.77 -6.64
N ARG A 181 -4.02 -3.64 -6.87
CA ARG A 181 -4.69 -2.37 -7.18
C ARG A 181 -4.51 -1.93 -8.64
N HIS A 182 -3.47 -2.40 -9.33
CA HIS A 182 -3.03 -1.85 -10.63
C HIS A 182 -3.62 -2.57 -11.84
N GLY A 183 -4.94 -2.42 -12.05
CA GLY A 183 -5.64 -2.99 -13.22
C GLY A 183 -6.48 -4.24 -12.95
N MET A 184 -6.80 -4.52 -11.70
CA MET A 184 -7.86 -5.46 -11.31
C MET A 184 -8.92 -4.75 -10.46
N PRO A 185 -10.19 -5.21 -10.50
CA PRO A 185 -11.15 -4.85 -9.47
C PRO A 185 -10.60 -5.24 -8.08
N PRO A 186 -11.04 -4.59 -6.99
CA PRO A 186 -10.60 -4.91 -5.64
C PRO A 186 -11.10 -6.31 -5.24
N GLU A 187 -10.40 -7.35 -5.71
CA GLU A 187 -10.56 -8.70 -5.19
C GLU A 187 -9.67 -8.84 -3.96
N LEU A 188 -10.32 -9.11 -2.84
CA LEU A 188 -9.66 -9.47 -1.61
C LEU A 188 -9.31 -10.94 -1.71
N LEU A 189 -8.10 -11.29 -1.33
CA LEU A 189 -7.81 -12.67 -0.93
C LEU A 189 -8.37 -12.90 0.49
N GLU A 190 -9.68 -12.66 0.65
CA GLU A 190 -10.44 -12.96 1.86
C GLU A 190 -10.51 -14.48 2.05
N ASN A 191 -10.25 -14.94 3.27
CA ASN A 191 -10.37 -16.34 3.70
C ASN A 191 -9.45 -17.34 2.98
N VAL A 192 -8.19 -17.40 3.42
CA VAL A 192 -7.55 -18.72 3.49
C VAL A 192 -7.04 -18.96 4.89
N SER A 193 -8.01 -19.30 5.72
CA SER A 193 -7.87 -20.28 6.79
C SER A 193 -7.81 -21.66 6.16
N GLY A 194 -6.68 -22.35 6.29
CA GLY A 194 -6.53 -23.73 5.83
C GLY A 194 -5.09 -24.00 5.40
N ASP A 195 -4.37 -24.70 6.27
CA ASP A 195 -3.12 -25.44 6.02
C ASP A 195 -2.03 -24.82 5.14
N GLY A 196 -0.96 -24.41 5.83
CA GLY A 196 0.41 -24.60 5.35
C GLY A 196 0.96 -23.59 4.36
N HIS A 197 0.31 -23.34 3.23
CA HIS A 197 0.91 -22.53 2.16
C HIS A 197 -0.14 -21.74 1.42
N THR A 198 -0.16 -20.43 1.60
CA THR A 198 -1.15 -19.59 0.99
C THR A 198 -0.55 -18.41 0.27
N TYR A 199 -0.19 -18.68 -0.98
CA TYR A 199 0.04 -17.72 -2.03
C TYR A 199 -0.86 -16.48 -1.91
N THR A 200 -0.29 -15.34 -1.52
CA THR A 200 -0.89 -14.01 -1.73
C THR A 200 -0.42 -13.50 -3.10
N GLY A 201 -0.58 -14.34 -4.11
CA GLY A 201 -0.15 -14.12 -5.47
C GLY A 201 -1.32 -14.04 -6.42
N ASN A 202 -1.28 -13.10 -7.36
CA ASN A 202 -2.23 -13.11 -8.46
C ASN A 202 -1.96 -14.34 -9.36
N PRO A 203 -2.93 -15.25 -9.57
CA PRO A 203 -2.78 -16.33 -10.55
C PRO A 203 -2.58 -15.78 -11.98
N ASN A 204 -3.05 -14.56 -12.27
CA ASN A 204 -2.70 -13.80 -13.46
C ASN A 204 -1.35 -13.09 -13.24
N ARG A 205 -0.27 -13.64 -13.80
CA ARG A 205 1.11 -13.12 -13.76
C ARG A 205 1.32 -11.67 -14.29
N ASN A 206 0.24 -10.97 -14.65
CA ASN A 206 0.24 -9.67 -15.30
C ASN A 206 -0.24 -8.51 -14.41
N VAL A 207 -0.65 -8.74 -13.16
CA VAL A 207 -1.09 -7.67 -12.24
C VAL A 207 -0.28 -7.75 -10.97
N GLY A 208 0.40 -6.66 -10.67
CA GLY A 208 1.37 -6.59 -9.57
C GLY A 208 0.89 -5.83 -8.35
N VAL A 209 1.74 -5.89 -7.34
CA VAL A 209 1.67 -5.17 -6.06
C VAL A 209 2.91 -4.30 -5.95
N ASN A 210 2.79 -3.06 -5.48
CA ASN A 210 3.97 -2.28 -5.13
C ASN A 210 4.44 -2.69 -3.73
N ILE A 211 5.75 -2.78 -3.58
CA ILE A 211 6.40 -3.09 -2.32
C ILE A 211 7.53 -2.10 -2.10
N ALA A 212 7.63 -1.60 -0.88
CA ALA A 212 8.82 -0.92 -0.39
C ALA A 212 9.60 -1.80 0.59
N TYR A 213 10.92 -1.73 0.50
CA TYR A 213 11.87 -2.46 1.31
C TYR A 213 12.48 -1.55 2.39
N LEU A 214 13.10 -2.13 3.42
CA LEU A 214 13.70 -1.36 4.51
C LEU A 214 14.93 -0.54 4.08
N ASP A 215 15.51 -0.80 2.91
CA ASP A 215 16.56 0.05 2.33
C ASP A 215 15.99 1.26 1.56
N GLY A 216 14.66 1.43 1.53
CA GLY A 216 13.97 2.50 0.80
C GLY A 216 13.80 2.22 -0.69
N HIS A 217 14.22 1.07 -1.19
CA HIS A 217 13.88 0.62 -2.54
C HIS A 217 12.37 0.36 -2.64
N CYS A 218 11.76 0.74 -3.77
CA CYS A 218 10.38 0.40 -4.06
C CYS A 218 10.29 -0.22 -5.46
N ALA A 219 9.54 -1.30 -5.58
CA ALA A 219 9.37 -2.02 -6.84
C ALA A 219 7.93 -2.49 -7.02
N ALA A 220 7.47 -2.44 -8.27
CA ALA A 220 6.27 -3.16 -8.68
C ALA A 220 6.62 -4.64 -8.88
N MET A 221 5.98 -5.51 -8.10
CA MET A 221 6.13 -6.96 -8.18
C MET A 221 4.93 -7.61 -8.87
N ASN A 222 5.16 -8.27 -9.99
CA ASN A 222 4.14 -9.02 -10.75
C ASN A 222 4.17 -10.53 -10.46
N ARG A 223 4.86 -10.96 -9.40
CA ARG A 223 5.03 -12.38 -9.06
C ARG A 223 4.12 -12.77 -7.91
N ILE A 224 3.77 -14.05 -7.88
CA ILE A 224 3.09 -14.66 -6.75
C ILE A 224 3.97 -14.48 -5.50
N ILE A 225 3.48 -13.75 -4.51
CA ILE A 225 4.05 -13.77 -3.16
C ILE A 225 3.60 -15.07 -2.52
N SER A 226 4.40 -16.13 -2.61
CA SER A 226 4.18 -17.33 -1.80
C SER A 226 4.41 -16.94 -0.34
N THR A 227 3.48 -17.27 0.56
CA THR A 227 3.68 -17.11 2.01
C THR A 227 4.71 -18.08 2.60
N ASN A 228 5.53 -18.71 1.77
CA ASN A 228 6.83 -19.19 2.18
C ASN A 228 7.83 -18.10 1.80
N TRP A 229 8.03 -17.22 2.78
CA TRP A 229 8.96 -16.12 2.84
C TRP A 229 10.30 -16.46 2.17
N VAL A 230 10.92 -15.49 1.48
CA VAL A 230 12.17 -15.70 0.72
C VAL A 230 13.17 -16.56 1.51
N PRO A 231 13.77 -17.62 0.93
CA PRO A 231 14.69 -18.48 1.67
C PRO A 231 15.87 -17.65 2.18
N ALA A 232 15.92 -17.48 3.50
CA ALA A 232 17.11 -17.00 4.17
C ALA A 232 18.18 -18.09 4.10
N ARG A 233 19.46 -17.72 4.02
CA ARG A 233 20.53 -18.71 4.12
C ARG A 233 20.45 -19.40 5.50
N PRO A 234 20.92 -20.65 5.66
CA PRO A 234 20.80 -21.40 6.92
C PRO A 234 21.26 -20.68 8.20
N ALA A 235 22.11 -19.64 8.08
CA ALA A 235 22.58 -18.81 9.18
C ALA A 235 21.52 -17.86 9.78
N ASP A 236 20.41 -17.59 9.07
CA ASP A 236 19.50 -16.49 9.34
C ASP A 236 18.22 -16.92 10.10
N LYS A 237 18.12 -18.21 10.50
CA LYS A 237 16.94 -18.82 11.15
C LYS A 237 16.50 -18.19 12.47
N ASN A 238 17.38 -17.40 13.10
CA ASN A 238 17.14 -16.77 14.39
C ASN A 238 16.78 -15.28 14.30
N SER A 239 16.71 -14.70 13.09
CA SER A 239 16.27 -13.30 12.92
C SER A 239 14.79 -13.17 13.33
N PRO A 240 14.37 -12.14 14.07
CA PRO A 240 12.95 -11.90 14.32
C PRO A 240 12.19 -11.41 13.08
N PHE A 241 12.92 -11.06 12.01
CA PHE A 241 12.42 -10.83 10.65
C PHE A 241 12.51 -12.09 9.77
N TYR A 242 12.93 -13.21 10.35
CA TYR A 242 12.90 -14.52 9.72
C TYR A 242 11.46 -14.92 9.52
N ALA A 243 11.24 -15.62 8.42
CA ALA A 243 10.05 -16.42 8.32
C ALA A 243 10.35 -17.68 7.51
N TRP A 244 9.75 -18.76 8.00
CA TRP A 244 10.12 -20.12 7.70
C TRP A 244 9.52 -20.58 6.36
N VAL A 245 10.34 -21.22 5.54
CA VAL A 245 9.93 -22.02 4.37
C VAL A 245 9.97 -23.47 4.83
N GLY A 246 8.81 -24.13 4.84
CA GLY A 246 8.76 -25.59 4.87
C GLY A 246 9.06 -26.14 3.49
N ASP A 247 9.78 -27.27 3.46
CA ASP A 247 10.20 -28.00 2.26
C ASP A 247 9.05 -28.28 1.27
#